data_AF-A0A257JDA4-F1
#
_entry.id   AF-A0A257JDA4-F1
#
_cell.length_a   1.000
_cell.length_b   1.000
_cell.length_c   1.000
_cell.angle_alpha   90.00
_cell.angle_beta   90.00
_cell.angle_gamma   90.00
#
_symmetry.space_group_name_H-M   'P 1'
#
loop_
_entity.id
_entity.type
_entity.pdbx_description
1 polymer ?
#
loop_
_entity_poly.entity_id
_entity_poly.type
_entity_poly.pdbx_seq_one_letter_code
_entity_poly.pdbx_strand_id
1 'polypeptide(L)'
;MLVELLSRETAMPVVAIEDGMRVEPNRVHVIVPAKTLLISDGILHLVEPDAPRGHRHPIDKFFSALAEDQKAKAIAIVLSGAGSNGTAGLADIKQAGGMCIAQDPETAKFDSMPRHAIASNLVDLVLAPEAMPEALLRYARHSYVLAQRPEIDAEDEPGQSATGLDDVLALLHARAGHDFSQYKLNTLSRRVHRRMGLAQLEDLGQYLDLLAREPEEAAALVQDLLIHVTAFFRDAEAWEAL
;
A
#
# COMPACT_ATOMS: atom_id res chain seq x y z
N MET A 1 -1.39 -10.94 -27.64
CA MET A 1 -1.06 -12.13 -26.83
C MET A 1 -1.57 -12.05 -25.39
N LEU A 2 -1.11 -11.18 -24.48
CA LEU A 2 -1.62 -11.17 -23.08
C LEU A 2 -3.06 -10.65 -22.96
N VAL A 3 -3.39 -9.56 -23.65
CA VAL A 3 -4.75 -9.00 -23.70
C VAL A 3 -5.77 -10.07 -24.12
N GLU A 4 -5.47 -10.82 -25.18
CA GLU A 4 -6.34 -11.89 -25.68
C GLU A 4 -6.51 -13.05 -24.70
N LEU A 5 -5.45 -13.42 -23.97
CA LEU A 5 -5.51 -14.49 -22.98
C LEU A 5 -6.43 -14.09 -21.81
N LEU A 6 -6.21 -12.90 -21.24
CA LEU A 6 -7.03 -12.41 -20.13
C LEU A 6 -8.48 -12.17 -20.56
N SER A 7 -8.71 -11.70 -21.80
CA SER A 7 -10.06 -11.45 -22.33
C SER A 7 -10.95 -12.71 -22.37
N ARG A 8 -10.36 -13.91 -22.33
CA ARG A 8 -11.11 -15.18 -22.32
C ARG A 8 -11.53 -15.60 -20.91
N GLU A 9 -10.85 -15.09 -19.90
CA GLU A 9 -11.00 -15.49 -18.49
C GLU A 9 -11.84 -14.50 -17.68
N THR A 10 -12.26 -13.37 -18.28
CA THR A 10 -13.06 -12.36 -17.59
C THR A 10 -14.07 -11.68 -18.51
N ALA A 11 -15.19 -11.23 -17.92
CA ALA A 11 -16.17 -10.38 -18.59
C ALA A 11 -15.75 -8.89 -18.62
N MET A 12 -14.72 -8.51 -17.86
CA MET A 12 -14.17 -7.15 -17.91
C MET A 12 -13.51 -6.90 -19.28
N PRO A 13 -13.68 -5.72 -19.90
CA PRO A 13 -12.91 -5.36 -21.06
C PRO A 13 -11.41 -5.35 -20.73
N VAL A 14 -10.62 -6.12 -21.46
CA VAL A 14 -9.16 -6.11 -21.36
C VAL A 14 -8.61 -5.33 -22.54
N VAL A 15 -7.84 -4.28 -22.27
CA VAL A 15 -7.31 -3.38 -23.30
C VAL A 15 -5.80 -3.23 -23.16
N ALA A 16 -5.11 -3.14 -24.30
CA ALA A 16 -3.73 -2.67 -24.31
C ALA A 16 -3.73 -1.17 -23.98
N ILE A 17 -2.81 -0.74 -23.12
CA ILE A 17 -2.69 0.67 -22.76
C ILE A 17 -2.18 1.45 -23.98
N GLU A 18 -2.85 2.56 -24.26
CA GLU A 18 -2.38 3.62 -25.14
C GLU A 18 -2.02 4.83 -24.27
N ASP A 19 -1.07 5.65 -24.73
CA ASP A 19 -0.65 6.83 -23.99
C ASP A 19 -1.80 7.83 -23.85
N GLY A 20 -1.98 8.38 -22.65
CA GLY A 20 -3.09 9.30 -22.33
C GLY A 20 -4.42 8.61 -22.06
N MET A 21 -4.46 7.29 -21.94
CA MET A 21 -5.67 6.54 -21.63
C MET A 21 -6.10 6.76 -20.16
N ARG A 22 -7.35 7.17 -19.94
CA ARG A 22 -7.93 7.27 -18.59
C ARG A 22 -8.27 5.90 -18.02
N VAL A 23 -7.96 5.69 -16.76
CA VAL A 23 -8.37 4.49 -16.00
C VAL A 23 -9.88 4.52 -15.81
N GLU A 24 -10.53 3.41 -16.13
CA GLU A 24 -11.97 3.24 -15.97
C GLU A 24 -12.28 2.07 -15.04
N PRO A 25 -13.37 2.16 -14.24
CA PRO A 25 -13.80 1.05 -13.41
C PRO A 25 -14.19 -0.15 -14.29
N ASN A 26 -14.09 -1.36 -13.71
CA ASN A 26 -14.49 -2.62 -14.35
C ASN A 26 -13.74 -2.94 -15.66
N ARG A 27 -12.46 -2.56 -15.74
CA ARG A 27 -11.59 -2.72 -16.91
C ARG A 27 -10.20 -3.20 -16.51
N VAL A 28 -9.59 -4.03 -17.35
CA VAL A 28 -8.20 -4.49 -17.17
C VAL A 28 -7.31 -3.79 -18.20
N HIS A 29 -6.34 -3.03 -17.71
CA HIS A 29 -5.38 -2.30 -18.54
C HIS A 29 -4.04 -3.05 -18.57
N VAL A 30 -3.58 -3.42 -19.76
CA VAL A 30 -2.35 -4.20 -19.94
C VAL A 30 -1.28 -3.35 -20.62
N ILE A 31 -0.14 -3.19 -19.95
CA ILE A 31 1.01 -2.45 -20.49
C ILE A 31 1.53 -3.11 -21.78
N VAL A 32 1.95 -2.27 -22.74
CA VAL A 32 2.63 -2.71 -23.96
C VAL A 32 4.13 -3.02 -23.71
N PRO A 33 4.75 -3.93 -24.46
CA PRO A 33 6.16 -4.26 -24.29
C PRO A 33 7.10 -3.07 -24.47
N ALA A 34 8.25 -3.13 -23.80
CA ALA A 34 9.37 -2.18 -23.92
C ALA A 34 9.08 -0.72 -23.52
N LYS A 35 7.97 -0.46 -22.82
CA LYS A 35 7.63 0.84 -22.22
C LYS A 35 7.67 0.78 -20.69
N THR A 36 7.74 1.95 -20.07
CA THR A 36 7.45 2.12 -18.64
C THR A 36 6.09 2.79 -18.50
N LEU A 37 5.27 2.31 -17.57
CA LEU A 37 3.95 2.85 -17.30
C LEU A 37 3.99 3.73 -16.06
N LEU A 38 3.36 4.90 -16.13
CA LEU A 38 3.09 5.79 -15.02
C LEU A 38 1.60 6.13 -14.99
N ILE A 39 1.12 6.68 -13.87
CA ILE A 39 -0.24 7.19 -13.72
C ILE A 39 -0.20 8.57 -13.05
N SER A 40 -1.04 9.50 -13.53
CA SER A 40 -1.24 10.82 -12.91
C SER A 40 -2.66 11.30 -13.25
N ASP A 41 -3.38 11.82 -12.25
CA ASP A 41 -4.77 12.23 -12.35
C ASP A 41 -5.69 11.15 -12.95
N GLY A 42 -5.41 9.88 -12.64
CA GLY A 42 -6.10 8.73 -13.21
C GLY A 42 -5.84 8.50 -14.71
N ILE A 43 -4.83 9.14 -15.30
CA ILE A 43 -4.42 9.00 -16.70
C ILE A 43 -3.13 8.18 -16.77
N LEU A 44 -3.10 7.20 -17.67
CA LEU A 44 -1.96 6.31 -17.91
C LEU A 44 -0.99 6.92 -18.93
N HIS A 45 0.28 6.98 -18.58
CA HIS A 45 1.35 7.53 -19.40
C HIS A 45 2.38 6.46 -19.76
N LEU A 46 2.67 6.32 -21.07
CA LEU A 46 3.68 5.39 -21.58
C LEU A 46 4.94 6.15 -21.94
N VAL A 47 5.98 5.97 -21.14
CA VAL A 47 7.27 6.64 -21.34
C VAL A 47 8.35 5.67 -21.81
N GLU A 48 9.39 6.23 -22.43
CA GLU A 48 10.59 5.47 -22.75
C GLU A 48 11.29 5.06 -21.46
N PRO A 49 11.78 3.81 -21.36
CA PRO A 49 12.49 3.39 -20.17
C PRO A 49 13.87 4.06 -20.07
N ASP A 50 14.22 4.50 -18.87
CA ASP A 50 15.35 5.37 -18.56
C ASP A 50 16.67 4.64 -18.24
N ALA A 51 16.63 3.33 -18.04
CA ALA A 51 17.82 2.49 -17.81
C ALA A 51 17.94 1.42 -18.90
N PRO A 52 19.02 0.62 -18.97
CA PRO A 52 19.08 -0.58 -19.82
C PRO A 52 18.29 -1.77 -19.24
N ARG A 53 17.93 -2.76 -20.07
CA ARG A 53 17.28 -4.00 -19.61
C ARG A 53 18.15 -4.67 -18.51
N GLY A 54 17.51 -5.22 -17.48
CA GLY A 54 18.18 -5.80 -16.31
C GLY A 54 18.46 -4.82 -15.17
N HIS A 55 18.49 -3.50 -15.45
CA HIS A 55 18.64 -2.44 -14.44
C HIS A 55 17.38 -1.56 -14.32
N ARG A 56 16.35 -1.85 -15.14
CA ARG A 56 15.04 -1.18 -15.08
C ARG A 56 14.19 -1.82 -13.99
N HIS A 57 13.48 -0.97 -13.25
CA HIS A 57 12.50 -1.34 -12.23
C HIS A 57 11.09 -0.80 -12.56
N PRO A 58 10.47 -1.23 -13.67
CA PRO A 58 9.21 -0.64 -14.13
C PRO A 58 8.02 -0.87 -13.19
N ILE A 59 8.02 -1.95 -12.39
CA ILE A 59 6.94 -2.22 -11.45
C ILE A 59 7.06 -1.27 -10.26
N ASP A 60 8.28 -1.10 -9.73
CA ASP A 60 8.55 -0.13 -8.67
C ASP A 60 8.09 1.27 -9.08
N LYS A 61 8.46 1.74 -10.28
CA LYS A 61 8.03 3.04 -10.80
C LYS A 61 6.53 3.21 -10.91
N PHE A 62 5.84 2.18 -11.41
CA PHE A 62 4.39 2.24 -11.52
C PHE A 62 3.73 2.26 -10.13
N PHE A 63 4.24 1.48 -9.17
CA PHE A 63 3.76 1.49 -7.80
C PHE A 63 3.98 2.85 -7.12
N SER A 64 5.15 3.49 -7.31
CA SER A 64 5.39 4.85 -6.81
C SER A 64 4.38 5.86 -7.38
N ALA A 65 4.18 5.86 -8.70
CA ALA A 65 3.21 6.74 -9.35
C ALA A 65 1.76 6.46 -8.90
N LEU A 66 1.40 5.19 -8.77
CA LEU A 66 0.07 4.78 -8.29
C LEU A 66 -0.16 5.19 -6.84
N ALA A 67 0.85 5.06 -5.99
CA ALA A 67 0.80 5.49 -4.60
C ALA A 67 0.58 7.01 -4.51
N GLU A 68 1.29 7.79 -5.33
CA GLU A 68 1.15 9.24 -5.39
C GLU A 68 -0.26 9.65 -5.85
N ASP A 69 -0.78 9.02 -6.90
CA ASP A 69 -2.05 9.35 -7.53
C ASP A 69 -3.28 8.87 -6.73
N GLN A 70 -3.28 7.62 -6.27
CA GLN A 70 -4.46 6.96 -5.70
C GLN A 70 -4.46 6.89 -4.17
N LYS A 71 -3.35 7.25 -3.50
CA LYS A 71 -3.22 7.24 -2.03
C LYS A 71 -3.69 5.91 -1.43
N ALA A 72 -4.61 5.90 -0.46
CA ALA A 72 -5.08 4.65 0.15
C ALA A 72 -5.94 3.77 -0.76
N LYS A 73 -6.38 4.29 -1.91
CA LYS A 73 -7.05 3.47 -2.94
C LYS A 73 -6.05 2.66 -3.76
N ALA A 74 -4.75 2.96 -3.64
CA ALA A 74 -3.70 2.20 -4.30
C ALA A 74 -3.59 0.81 -3.67
N ILE A 75 -3.72 -0.23 -4.49
CA ILE A 75 -3.48 -1.61 -4.08
C ILE A 75 -2.44 -2.22 -5.00
N ALA A 76 -1.33 -2.66 -4.43
CA ALA A 76 -0.25 -3.34 -5.15
C ALA A 76 -0.31 -4.84 -4.89
N ILE A 77 -0.24 -5.64 -5.96
CA ILE A 77 -0.21 -7.10 -5.88
C ILE A 77 1.03 -7.61 -6.59
N VAL A 78 1.88 -8.32 -5.86
CA VAL A 78 3.08 -8.97 -6.39
C VAL A 78 2.80 -10.46 -6.59
N LEU A 79 2.69 -10.88 -7.85
CA LEU A 79 2.43 -12.26 -8.23
C LEU A 79 3.72 -13.03 -8.56
N SER A 80 3.57 -14.32 -8.86
CA SER A 80 4.63 -15.22 -9.33
C SER A 80 5.48 -14.57 -10.43
N GLY A 81 6.80 -14.53 -10.22
CA GLY A 81 7.76 -13.90 -11.11
C GLY A 81 9.21 -14.05 -10.63
N ALA A 82 10.15 -13.62 -11.46
CA ALA A 82 11.58 -13.63 -11.14
C ALA A 82 12.11 -12.22 -10.82
N GLY A 83 13.11 -12.15 -9.95
CA GLY A 83 13.74 -10.89 -9.52
C GLY A 83 13.06 -10.26 -8.31
N SER A 84 13.33 -8.97 -8.08
CA SER A 84 12.89 -8.17 -6.93
C SER A 84 12.11 -6.89 -7.33
N ASN A 85 11.81 -6.73 -8.61
CA ASN A 85 11.10 -5.56 -9.13
C ASN A 85 9.67 -5.51 -8.57
N GLY A 86 9.32 -4.40 -7.95
CA GLY A 86 8.07 -4.18 -7.23
C GLY A 86 8.26 -4.01 -5.72
N THR A 87 9.35 -4.53 -5.13
CA THR A 87 9.58 -4.47 -3.68
C THR A 87 9.80 -3.03 -3.18
N ALA A 88 10.54 -2.19 -3.90
CA ALA A 88 10.78 -0.82 -3.48
C ALA A 88 9.49 0.02 -3.58
N GLY A 89 8.71 -0.17 -4.65
CA GLY A 89 7.43 0.51 -4.83
C GLY A 89 6.36 0.13 -3.81
N LEU A 90 6.44 -1.05 -3.16
CA LEU A 90 5.56 -1.39 -2.04
C LEU A 90 5.71 -0.41 -0.86
N ALA A 91 6.90 0.16 -0.67
CA ALA A 91 7.14 1.13 0.39
C ALA A 91 6.29 2.38 0.14
N ASP A 92 6.26 2.87 -1.09
CA ASP A 92 5.49 4.04 -1.49
C ASP A 92 3.99 3.80 -1.33
N ILE A 93 3.50 2.64 -1.77
CA ILE A 93 2.07 2.25 -1.61
C ILE A 93 1.69 2.25 -0.13
N LYS A 94 2.51 1.63 0.72
CA LYS A 94 2.27 1.57 2.16
C LYS A 94 2.37 2.96 2.79
N GLN A 95 3.35 3.78 2.39
CA GLN A 95 3.49 5.17 2.82
C GLN A 95 2.28 6.03 2.43
N ALA A 96 1.72 5.83 1.24
CA ALA A 96 0.52 6.53 0.80
C ALA A 96 -0.77 6.01 1.47
N GLY A 97 -0.66 4.95 2.27
CA GLY A 97 -1.74 4.38 3.05
C GLY A 97 -2.55 3.31 2.32
N GLY A 98 -2.07 2.86 1.16
CA GLY A 98 -2.65 1.80 0.35
C GLY A 98 -2.36 0.40 0.90
N MET A 99 -2.68 -0.63 0.14
CA MET A 99 -2.52 -2.04 0.54
C MET A 99 -1.53 -2.78 -0.35
N CYS A 100 -0.70 -3.61 0.25
CA CYS A 100 0.30 -4.43 -0.42
C CYS A 100 -0.02 -5.93 -0.22
N ILE A 101 -0.21 -6.68 -1.30
CA ILE A 101 -0.45 -8.12 -1.28
C ILE A 101 0.69 -8.81 -2.03
N ALA A 102 1.19 -9.92 -1.49
CA ALA A 102 2.04 -10.84 -2.22
C ALA A 102 1.36 -12.19 -2.40
N GLN A 103 1.60 -12.83 -3.54
CA GLN A 103 1.21 -14.20 -3.74
C GLN A 103 1.93 -15.11 -2.75
N ASP A 104 1.21 -16.05 -2.15
CA ASP A 104 1.79 -17.12 -1.36
C ASP A 104 2.85 -17.86 -2.19
N PRO A 105 4.14 -17.86 -1.77
CA PRO A 105 5.22 -18.56 -2.45
C PRO A 105 4.92 -20.03 -2.77
N GLU A 106 4.12 -20.72 -1.96
CA GLU A 106 3.76 -22.12 -2.18
C GLU A 106 2.85 -22.33 -3.40
N THR A 107 2.11 -21.29 -3.80
CA THR A 107 1.23 -21.30 -4.98
C THR A 107 1.92 -20.73 -6.23
N ALA A 108 3.13 -20.17 -6.07
CA ALA A 108 3.84 -19.48 -7.14
C ALA A 108 4.70 -20.45 -7.95
N LYS A 109 4.56 -20.40 -9.28
CA LYS A 109 5.45 -21.14 -10.19
C LYS A 109 6.90 -20.61 -10.12
N PHE A 110 7.04 -19.31 -9.95
CA PHE A 110 8.31 -18.62 -9.72
C PHE A 110 8.16 -17.75 -8.47
N ASP A 111 8.74 -18.21 -7.37
CA ASP A 111 8.50 -17.66 -6.04
C ASP A 111 9.50 -16.56 -5.63
N SER A 112 10.55 -16.35 -6.42
CA SER A 112 11.55 -15.30 -6.21
C SER A 112 10.93 -13.94 -5.89
N MET A 113 10.05 -13.44 -6.77
CA MET A 113 9.50 -12.09 -6.64
C MET A 113 8.58 -11.95 -5.43
N PRO A 114 7.61 -12.85 -5.18
CA PRO A 114 6.84 -12.82 -3.94
C PRO A 114 7.69 -12.93 -2.67
N ARG A 115 8.72 -13.79 -2.64
CA ARG A 115 9.62 -13.91 -1.48
C ARG A 115 10.36 -12.62 -1.18
N HIS A 116 10.84 -11.90 -2.21
CA HIS A 116 11.50 -10.61 -2.02
C HIS A 116 10.53 -9.55 -1.48
N ALA A 117 9.29 -9.53 -1.99
CA ALA A 117 8.24 -8.66 -1.45
C ALA A 117 7.97 -8.97 0.03
N ILE A 118 7.80 -10.24 0.40
CA ILE A 118 7.54 -10.66 1.79
C ILE A 118 8.72 -10.30 2.71
N ALA A 119 9.95 -10.59 2.30
CA ALA A 119 11.15 -10.31 3.09
C ALA A 119 11.36 -8.81 3.38
N SER A 120 10.70 -7.92 2.63
CA SER A 120 10.76 -6.48 2.89
C SER A 120 9.92 -6.01 4.09
N ASN A 121 9.05 -6.86 4.64
CA ASN A 121 8.04 -6.50 5.67
C ASN A 121 7.06 -5.39 5.22
N LEU A 122 6.95 -5.14 3.91
CA LEU A 122 6.03 -4.15 3.34
C LEU A 122 4.70 -4.78 2.89
N VAL A 123 4.62 -6.11 2.82
CA VAL A 123 3.40 -6.84 2.46
C VAL A 123 2.45 -6.88 3.66
N ASP A 124 1.18 -6.52 3.44
CA ASP A 124 0.13 -6.61 4.45
C ASP A 124 -0.51 -8.00 4.48
N LEU A 125 -0.69 -8.63 3.31
CA LEU A 125 -1.32 -9.94 3.18
C LEU A 125 -0.52 -10.84 2.24
N VAL A 126 -0.29 -12.08 2.67
CA VAL A 126 0.26 -13.16 1.83
C VAL A 126 -0.86 -14.13 1.54
N LEU A 127 -1.27 -14.24 0.27
CA LEU A 127 -2.47 -14.98 -0.12
C LEU A 127 -2.25 -15.82 -1.37
N ALA A 128 -2.91 -16.97 -1.43
CA ALA A 128 -3.13 -17.67 -2.69
C ALA A 128 -3.94 -16.79 -3.66
N PRO A 129 -3.71 -16.84 -5.00
CA PRO A 129 -4.43 -16.01 -5.96
C PRO A 129 -5.97 -16.10 -5.85
N GLU A 130 -6.50 -17.26 -5.48
CA GLU A 130 -7.94 -17.51 -5.34
C GLU A 130 -8.56 -16.76 -4.15
N ALA A 131 -7.77 -16.43 -3.13
CA ALA A 131 -8.21 -15.69 -1.95
C ALA A 131 -8.09 -14.15 -2.11
N MET A 132 -7.28 -13.69 -3.08
CA MET A 132 -7.04 -12.25 -3.28
C MET A 132 -8.31 -11.45 -3.63
N PRO A 133 -9.24 -11.91 -4.51
CA PRO A 133 -10.41 -11.12 -4.87
C PRO A 133 -11.30 -10.76 -3.69
N GLU A 134 -11.48 -11.68 -2.74
CA GLU A 134 -12.27 -11.43 -1.54
C GLU A 134 -11.61 -10.34 -0.67
N ALA A 135 -10.31 -10.46 -0.42
CA ALA A 135 -9.54 -9.47 0.34
C ALA A 135 -9.59 -8.07 -0.31
N LEU A 136 -9.46 -8.00 -1.64
CA LEU A 136 -9.56 -6.75 -2.40
C LEU A 136 -10.92 -6.07 -2.23
N LEU A 137 -12.00 -6.83 -2.42
CA LEU A 137 -13.37 -6.30 -2.31
C LEU A 137 -13.69 -5.85 -0.88
N ARG A 138 -13.22 -6.60 0.11
CA ARG A 138 -13.34 -6.28 1.53
C ARG A 138 -12.63 -4.97 1.87
N TYR A 139 -11.37 -4.83 1.47
CA TYR A 139 -10.60 -3.60 1.71
C TYR A 139 -11.21 -2.39 0.98
N ALA A 140 -11.53 -2.52 -0.30
CA ALA A 140 -12.06 -1.43 -1.12
C ALA A 140 -13.42 -0.88 -0.65
N ARG A 141 -14.19 -1.67 0.11
CA ARG A 141 -15.48 -1.27 0.67
C ARG A 141 -15.39 -0.69 2.08
N HIS A 142 -14.22 -0.76 2.72
CA HIS A 142 -14.04 -0.28 4.08
C HIS A 142 -14.15 1.25 4.16
N SER A 143 -14.72 1.77 5.25
CA SER A 143 -14.93 3.21 5.44
C SER A 143 -13.64 4.02 5.26
N TYR A 144 -12.50 3.54 5.77
CA TYR A 144 -11.18 4.13 5.59
C TYR A 144 -10.84 4.46 4.11
N VAL A 145 -11.15 3.57 3.18
CA VAL A 145 -10.84 3.75 1.74
C VAL A 145 -11.89 4.66 1.08
N LEU A 146 -13.17 4.51 1.45
CA LEU A 146 -14.27 5.29 0.90
C LEU A 146 -14.27 6.75 1.39
N ALA A 147 -13.84 6.99 2.62
CA ALA A 147 -13.80 8.31 3.25
C ALA A 147 -12.65 9.19 2.74
N GLN A 148 -11.71 8.65 1.95
CA GLN A 148 -10.64 9.43 1.34
C GLN A 148 -11.20 10.38 0.26
N ARG A 149 -11.64 11.55 0.73
CA ARG A 149 -11.82 12.76 -0.05
C ARG A 149 -10.43 13.36 -0.35
N PRO A 150 -10.21 13.98 -1.52
CA PRO A 150 -8.99 14.71 -1.79
C PRO A 150 -8.84 15.83 -0.75
N GLU A 151 -7.73 15.82 -0.01
CA GLU A 151 -7.33 16.84 0.95
C GLU A 151 -7.07 18.15 0.19
N ILE A 152 -7.91 19.16 0.41
CA ILE A 152 -7.43 20.55 0.41
C ILE A 152 -7.26 20.86 1.89
N ASP A 153 -6.02 21.14 2.30
CA ASP A 153 -5.61 21.85 3.52
C ASP A 153 -6.74 22.15 4.52
N ALA A 154 -7.19 21.13 5.26
CA ALA A 154 -7.99 21.37 6.46
C ALA A 154 -7.03 21.56 7.63
N GLU A 155 -6.49 22.77 7.72
CA GLU A 155 -6.19 23.36 9.02
C GLU A 155 -7.47 23.28 9.89
N ASP A 156 -7.33 22.69 11.07
CA ASP A 156 -8.21 22.80 12.25
C ASP A 156 -9.70 22.43 12.15
N GLU A 157 -10.06 21.28 12.74
CA GLU A 157 -11.00 21.28 13.88
C GLU A 157 -10.55 20.26 14.96
N PRO A 158 -10.13 20.71 16.16
CA PRO A 158 -9.93 19.84 17.30
C PRO A 158 -11.29 19.57 17.97
N GLY A 159 -11.98 18.51 17.55
CA GLY A 159 -13.18 18.08 18.26
C GLY A 159 -14.02 17.08 17.48
N GLN A 160 -13.98 15.80 17.91
CA GLN A 160 -14.61 14.60 17.32
C GLN A 160 -13.67 13.90 16.31
N SER A 161 -12.88 12.86 16.63
CA SER A 161 -12.99 11.82 17.64
C SER A 161 -11.60 11.22 17.89
N ALA A 162 -10.87 11.73 18.91
CA ALA A 162 -9.64 11.11 19.42
C ALA A 162 -9.93 10.10 20.54
N THR A 163 -11.19 9.74 20.76
CA THR A 163 -11.60 8.75 21.76
C THR A 163 -11.05 7.38 21.38
N GLY A 164 -10.03 6.91 22.08
CA GLY A 164 -9.41 5.59 21.92
C GLY A 164 -8.03 5.58 21.24
N LEU A 165 -7.58 6.68 20.61
CA LEU A 165 -6.24 6.73 20.03
C LEU A 165 -5.17 6.71 21.13
N ASP A 166 -5.38 7.48 22.21
CA ASP A 166 -4.49 7.48 23.37
C ASP A 166 -4.38 6.09 24.01
N ASP A 167 -5.49 5.33 24.03
CA ASP A 167 -5.50 3.95 24.51
C ASP A 167 -4.68 3.02 23.60
N VAL A 168 -4.73 3.22 22.27
CA VAL A 168 -3.89 2.49 21.32
C VAL A 168 -2.41 2.80 21.59
N LEU A 169 -2.06 4.08 21.74
CA LEU A 169 -0.66 4.49 21.97
C LEU A 169 -0.15 3.99 23.33
N ALA A 170 -0.97 4.03 24.37
CA ALA A 170 -0.65 3.48 25.67
C ALA A 170 -0.42 1.96 25.60
N LEU A 171 -1.25 1.23 24.87
CA LEU A 171 -1.10 -0.21 24.66
C LEU A 171 0.21 -0.53 23.91
N LEU A 172 0.53 0.23 22.86
CA LEU A 172 1.78 0.07 22.11
C LEU A 172 3.01 0.39 22.95
N HIS A 173 2.97 1.44 23.77
CA HIS A 173 4.04 1.76 24.70
C HIS A 173 4.27 0.63 25.72
N ALA A 174 3.19 0.13 26.31
CA ALA A 174 3.26 -0.94 27.30
C ALA A 174 3.76 -2.29 26.74
N ARG A 175 3.43 -2.61 25.48
CA ARG A 175 3.77 -3.92 24.87
C ARG A 175 5.02 -3.92 24.02
N ALA A 176 5.20 -2.88 23.22
CA ALA A 176 6.26 -2.82 22.22
C ALA A 176 7.38 -1.85 22.61
N GLY A 177 7.22 -1.09 23.71
CA GLY A 177 8.24 -0.16 24.21
C GLY A 177 8.47 1.06 23.30
N HIS A 178 7.61 1.27 22.31
CA HIS A 178 7.71 2.40 21.39
C HIS A 178 6.90 3.59 21.92
N ASP A 179 7.55 4.74 22.07
CA ASP A 179 6.88 6.00 22.38
C ASP A 179 6.58 6.77 21.09
N PHE A 180 5.30 7.06 20.87
CA PHE A 180 4.81 7.84 19.73
C PHE A 180 4.32 9.25 20.13
N SER A 181 4.60 9.71 21.34
CA SER A 181 4.16 11.01 21.88
C SER A 181 4.58 12.23 21.04
N GLN A 182 5.70 12.12 20.31
CA GLN A 182 6.26 13.20 19.48
C GLN A 182 5.73 13.21 18.03
N TYR A 183 4.77 12.34 17.69
CA TYR A 183 4.23 12.26 16.33
C TYR A 183 2.93 13.04 16.18
N LYS A 184 2.70 13.55 14.96
CA LYS A 184 1.45 14.20 14.60
C LYS A 184 0.28 13.22 14.76
N LEU A 185 -0.67 13.55 15.63
CA LEU A 185 -1.83 12.71 15.95
C LEU A 185 -2.64 12.32 14.69
N ASN A 186 -2.78 13.22 13.72
CA ASN A 186 -3.49 12.93 12.47
C ASN A 186 -2.82 11.82 11.65
N THR A 187 -1.48 11.81 11.62
CA THR A 187 -0.71 10.76 10.93
C THR A 187 -0.89 9.42 11.63
N LEU A 188 -0.82 9.39 12.97
CA LEU A 188 -1.03 8.18 13.76
C LEU A 188 -2.46 7.65 13.58
N SER A 189 -3.46 8.53 13.69
CA SER A 189 -4.87 8.18 13.51
C SER A 189 -5.12 7.55 12.14
N ARG A 190 -4.59 8.13 11.05
CA ARG A 190 -4.75 7.58 9.70
C ARG A 190 -4.15 6.18 9.57
N ARG A 191 -3.02 5.91 10.22
CA ARG A 191 -2.37 4.58 10.22
C ARG A 191 -3.16 3.55 11.02
N VAL A 192 -3.70 3.95 12.17
CA VAL A 192 -4.61 3.10 12.95
C VAL A 192 -5.84 2.74 12.11
N HIS A 193 -6.49 3.72 11.48
CA HIS A 193 -7.65 3.47 10.61
C HIS A 193 -7.29 2.63 9.36
N ARG A 194 -6.08 2.78 8.82
CA ARG A 194 -5.58 1.90 7.75
C ARG A 194 -5.50 0.45 8.21
N ARG A 195 -4.89 0.19 9.37
CA ARG A 195 -4.78 -1.16 9.94
C ARG A 195 -6.15 -1.73 10.28
N MET A 196 -7.05 -0.92 10.82
CA MET A 196 -8.46 -1.28 10.99
C MET A 196 -9.10 -1.69 9.66
N GLY A 197 -8.82 -0.96 8.57
CA GLY A 197 -9.27 -1.34 7.23
C GLY A 197 -8.70 -2.68 6.72
N LEU A 198 -7.45 -2.99 7.06
CA LEU A 198 -6.84 -4.29 6.74
C LEU A 198 -7.43 -5.42 7.59
N ALA A 199 -7.67 -5.16 8.89
CA ALA A 199 -8.31 -6.08 9.83
C ALA A 199 -9.85 -6.17 9.67
N GLN A 200 -10.44 -5.28 8.86
CA GLN A 200 -11.87 -5.21 8.56
C GLN A 200 -12.72 -4.89 9.79
N LEU A 201 -12.25 -3.93 10.59
CA LEU A 201 -12.90 -3.45 11.80
C LEU A 201 -13.27 -1.97 11.64
N GLU A 202 -14.54 -1.66 11.82
CA GLU A 202 -15.05 -0.28 11.76
C GLU A 202 -14.97 0.42 13.13
N ASP A 203 -14.90 -0.37 14.21
CA ASP A 203 -14.90 0.12 15.59
C ASP A 203 -13.51 0.05 16.23
N LEU A 204 -13.09 1.16 16.84
CA LEU A 204 -11.77 1.28 17.46
C LEU A 204 -11.65 0.45 18.75
N GLY A 205 -12.74 0.24 19.48
CA GLY A 205 -12.76 -0.62 20.67
C GLY A 205 -12.49 -2.08 20.30
N GLN A 206 -13.13 -2.57 19.24
CA GLN A 206 -12.85 -3.90 18.69
C GLN A 206 -11.38 -4.03 18.22
N TYR A 207 -10.81 -2.96 17.66
CA TYR A 207 -9.41 -2.97 17.27
C TYR A 207 -8.46 -2.98 18.48
N LEU A 208 -8.78 -2.27 19.56
CA LEU A 208 -8.05 -2.35 20.83
C LEU A 208 -8.07 -3.78 21.41
N ASP A 209 -9.22 -4.44 21.39
CA ASP A 209 -9.35 -5.84 21.83
C ASP A 209 -8.49 -6.78 20.98
N LEU A 210 -8.44 -6.55 19.66
CA LEU A 210 -7.59 -7.30 18.74
C LEU A 210 -6.11 -7.08 19.08
N LEU A 211 -5.66 -5.83 19.21
CA LEU A 211 -4.29 -5.48 19.59
C LEU A 211 -3.90 -6.09 20.95
N ALA A 212 -4.85 -6.20 21.88
CA ALA A 212 -4.65 -6.83 23.17
C ALA A 212 -4.56 -8.38 23.07
N ARG A 213 -5.27 -9.01 22.15
CA ARG A 213 -5.24 -10.47 21.98
C ARG A 213 -4.13 -10.98 21.07
N GLU A 214 -3.77 -10.22 20.04
CA GLU A 214 -2.93 -10.66 18.94
C GLU A 214 -1.64 -9.81 18.84
N PRO A 215 -0.51 -10.30 19.39
CA PRO A 215 0.75 -9.57 19.36
C PRO A 215 1.25 -9.26 17.95
N GLU A 216 0.91 -10.10 16.97
CA GLU A 216 1.27 -9.91 15.57
C GLU A 216 0.64 -8.66 14.98
N GLU A 217 -0.64 -8.36 15.30
CA GLU A 217 -1.30 -7.13 14.86
C GLU A 217 -0.67 -5.90 15.51
N ALA A 218 -0.31 -5.98 16.80
CA ALA A 218 0.40 -4.90 17.48
C ALA A 218 1.77 -4.62 16.84
N ALA A 219 2.52 -5.66 16.49
CA ALA A 219 3.79 -5.52 15.78
C ALA A 219 3.59 -4.93 14.38
N ALA A 220 2.55 -5.35 13.66
CA ALA A 220 2.22 -4.82 12.34
C ALA A 220 1.81 -3.35 12.40
N LEU A 221 1.05 -2.93 13.42
CA LEU A 221 0.72 -1.53 13.66
C LEU A 221 1.98 -0.70 13.95
N VAL A 222 2.87 -1.19 14.82
CA VAL A 222 4.16 -0.52 15.09
C VAL A 222 4.95 -0.32 13.81
N GLN A 223 5.09 -1.35 12.97
CA GLN A 223 5.77 -1.23 11.68
C GLN A 223 5.10 -0.18 10.79
N ASP A 224 3.77 -0.15 10.73
CA ASP A 224 3.04 0.81 9.90
C ASP A 224 3.21 2.26 10.38
N LEU A 225 3.31 2.47 11.69
CA LEU A 225 3.62 3.76 12.29
C LEU A 225 5.08 4.18 12.01
N LEU A 226 6.02 3.23 12.05
CA LEU A 226 7.45 3.48 11.83
C LEU A 226 7.82 3.77 10.37
N ILE A 227 7.03 3.31 9.39
CA ILE A 227 7.29 3.56 7.96
C ILE A 227 7.33 5.05 7.60
N HIS A 228 6.69 5.91 8.39
CA HIS A 228 6.76 7.37 8.20
C HIS A 228 8.04 8.00 8.81
N VAL A 229 8.73 7.29 9.70
CA VAL A 229 9.88 7.81 10.46
C VAL A 229 11.15 7.78 9.62
N THR A 230 11.26 6.85 8.68
CA THR A 230 12.47 6.67 7.85
C THR A 230 12.59 7.65 6.69
N ALA A 231 11.49 8.30 6.28
CA ALA A 231 11.51 9.36 5.26
C ALA A 231 11.95 10.73 5.81
N PHE A 232 12.17 10.84 7.13
CA PHE A 232 12.56 12.07 7.81
C PHE A 232 14.06 11.98 8.13
N PHE A 233 14.91 12.58 7.29
CA PHE A 233 16.18 13.11 7.76
C PHE A 233 15.86 14.08 8.90
N ARG A 234 15.98 13.59 10.13
CA ARG A 234 15.35 14.21 11.31
C ARG A 234 16.19 15.27 11.99
N ASP A 235 17.38 15.59 11.48
CA ASP A 235 18.16 16.74 11.96
C ASP A 235 19.12 17.20 10.86
N ALA A 236 18.76 18.23 10.10
CA ALA A 236 19.74 18.94 9.26
C ALA A 236 20.82 19.61 10.16
N GLU A 237 20.43 20.06 11.36
CA GLU A 237 21.32 20.68 12.34
C GLU A 237 22.36 19.71 12.92
N ALA A 238 22.05 18.40 13.02
CA ALA A 238 23.02 17.40 13.51
C ALA A 238 24.17 17.13 12.53
N TRP A 239 24.00 17.48 11.24
CA TRP A 239 25.03 17.35 10.21
C TRP A 239 25.89 18.61 10.04
N GLU A 240 25.46 19.78 10.54
CA GLU A 240 26.32 20.97 10.58
C GLU A 240 27.40 20.89 11.68
N ALA A 241 27.29 19.91 12.58
CA ALA A 241 28.23 19.68 13.68
C ALA A 241 29.25 18.54 13.43
N LEU A 242 29.29 17.96 12.22
CA LEU A 242 30.25 16.92 11.79
C LEU A 242 31.11 17.42 10.62
#